data_AF-C6LMD3-F1
#
_entry.id   AF-C6LMD3-F1
#
_cell.length_a   1.000
_cell.length_b   1.000
_cell.length_c   1.000
_cell.angle_alpha   90.00
_cell.angle_beta   90.00
_cell.angle_gamma   90.00
#
_symmetry.space_group_name_H-M   'P 1'
#
loop_
_entity.id
_entity.type
_entity.pdbx_description
1 polymer ?
#
loop_
_entity_poly.entity_id
_entity_poly.type
_entity_poly.pdbx_seq_one_letter_code
_entity_poly.pdbx_strand_id
1 'polypeptide(L)'
;GALGIGGIPLFSGYISKTLLHESIVEYTEALETGALAQGVFGVSDMKIIEWLFLISGGLTVAYMCKLFFAVFVEKNNDAKVQKKYDGMSGSYMKPVSAAALAVPAALFPLMGILPHQTMDKLADMGQGFCGLAENPHTVAYFSLTNLKGSLISIAIGALIYLLLVRTWMLKKQPDGTTVYVNRWPRVLDLEDYVYRPILLTAVPAVCGGVCMVLDNAVDLLAKLLPIAGSVEAGFFDTITDSVIVFLRKTIYQDSPQPHELEEGNALTHVCGRIVNRAVALLNLTIWRRHPKKKDYEHTFALAYESFKENTGIIGRSLSYGLILFCLGLCGTLIYLLISLLL
;
A
#
# COMPACT_ATOMS: atom_id res chain seq x y z
N GLY A 1 0.30 18.95 -1.02
CA GLY A 1 -0.34 18.35 0.16
C GLY A 1 -1.50 19.20 0.64
N ALA A 2 -1.26 20.09 1.62
CA ALA A 2 -2.30 20.91 2.26
C ALA A 2 -3.19 21.69 1.28
N LEU A 3 -2.61 22.31 0.24
CA LEU A 3 -3.36 23.05 -0.78
C LEU A 3 -4.30 22.15 -1.60
N GLY A 4 -3.87 20.91 -1.87
CA GLY A 4 -4.69 19.90 -2.54
C GLY A 4 -5.86 19.47 -1.68
N ILE A 5 -5.63 19.10 -0.41
CA ILE A 5 -6.72 18.70 0.50
C ILE A 5 -7.68 19.88 0.79
N GLY A 6 -7.13 21.10 0.88
CA GLY A 6 -7.89 22.33 1.01
C GLY A 6 -8.84 22.58 -0.17
N GLY A 7 -8.55 22.01 -1.36
CA GLY A 7 -9.35 22.23 -2.56
C GLY A 7 -9.09 23.59 -3.20
N ILE A 8 -7.84 24.05 -3.14
CA ILE A 8 -7.42 25.30 -3.77
C ILE A 8 -7.33 25.10 -5.29
N PRO A 9 -7.80 26.06 -6.11
CA PRO A 9 -7.69 25.98 -7.57
C PRO A 9 -6.29 25.59 -8.03
N LEU A 10 -6.22 24.87 -9.15
CA LEU A 10 -4.99 24.28 -9.73
C LEU A 10 -4.44 23.03 -9.03
N PHE A 11 -5.05 22.57 -7.93
CA PHE A 11 -4.69 21.30 -7.30
C PHE A 11 -5.80 20.25 -7.49
N SER A 12 -5.41 18.97 -7.51
CA SER A 12 -6.35 17.85 -7.72
C SER A 12 -7.59 17.86 -6.83
N GLY A 13 -7.46 18.27 -5.56
CA GLY A 13 -8.61 18.30 -4.66
C GLY A 13 -9.61 19.42 -4.94
N TYR A 14 -9.23 20.46 -5.70
CA TYR A 14 -10.22 21.41 -6.24
C TYR A 14 -11.11 20.70 -7.25
N ILE A 15 -10.53 19.99 -8.21
CA ILE A 15 -11.25 19.24 -9.24
C ILE A 15 -12.26 18.27 -8.62
N SER A 16 -11.84 17.49 -7.62
CA SER A 16 -12.73 16.56 -6.91
C SER A 16 -13.88 17.27 -6.18
N LYS A 17 -13.62 18.41 -5.52
CA LYS A 17 -14.67 19.18 -4.84
C LYS A 17 -15.61 19.87 -5.82
N THR A 18 -15.09 20.35 -6.95
CA THR A 18 -15.88 20.96 -8.01
C THR A 18 -16.84 19.95 -8.62
N LEU A 19 -16.38 18.73 -8.91
CA LEU A 19 -17.27 17.66 -9.41
C LEU A 19 -18.43 17.39 -8.45
N LEU A 20 -18.14 17.26 -7.15
CA LEU A 20 -19.17 17.03 -6.15
C LEU A 20 -20.13 18.21 -6.01
N HIS A 21 -19.62 19.44 -6.04
CA HIS A 21 -20.46 20.64 -5.96
C HIS A 21 -21.36 20.78 -7.18
N GLU A 22 -20.81 20.56 -8.38
CA GLU A 22 -21.55 20.59 -9.65
C GLU A 22 -22.63 19.52 -9.68
N SER A 23 -22.34 18.29 -9.24
CA SER A 23 -23.35 17.24 -9.11
C SER A 23 -24.50 17.63 -8.16
N ILE A 24 -24.21 18.33 -7.05
CA ILE A 24 -25.25 18.83 -6.13
C ILE A 24 -26.10 19.91 -6.81
N VAL A 25 -25.46 20.85 -7.51
CA VAL A 25 -26.15 21.96 -8.18
C VAL A 25 -27.00 21.47 -9.35
N GLU A 26 -26.45 20.61 -10.21
CA GLU A 26 -27.18 20.00 -11.34
C GLU A 26 -28.37 19.17 -10.87
N TYR A 27 -28.20 18.38 -9.80
CA TYR A 27 -29.30 17.63 -9.21
C TYR A 27 -30.39 18.56 -8.65
N THR A 28 -30.01 19.68 -8.05
CA THR A 28 -30.96 20.70 -7.57
C THR A 28 -31.73 21.34 -8.72
N GLU A 29 -31.05 21.70 -9.82
CA GLU A 29 -31.67 22.28 -11.01
C GLU A 29 -32.61 21.29 -11.71
N ALA A 30 -32.24 20.02 -11.78
CA ALA A 30 -33.09 18.96 -12.34
C ALA A 30 -34.37 18.74 -11.52
N LEU A 31 -34.31 18.92 -10.19
CA LEU A 31 -35.49 18.93 -9.33
C LEU A 31 -36.34 20.21 -9.49
N GLU A 32 -35.71 21.38 -9.66
CA GLU A 32 -36.41 22.66 -9.85
C GLU A 32 -37.12 22.75 -11.21
N THR A 33 -36.52 22.22 -12.28
CA THR A 33 -37.12 22.18 -13.62
C THR A 33 -38.18 21.08 -13.78
N GLY A 34 -38.34 20.21 -12.78
CA GLY A 34 -39.25 19.07 -12.81
C GLY A 34 -38.78 17.93 -13.72
N ALA A 35 -37.53 17.96 -14.19
CA ALA A 35 -36.91 16.90 -14.98
C ALA A 35 -36.72 15.61 -14.16
N LEU A 36 -36.55 15.74 -12.84
CA LEU A 36 -36.53 14.63 -11.89
C LEU A 36 -37.70 14.74 -10.92
N ALA A 37 -38.36 13.62 -10.64
CA ALA A 37 -39.37 13.54 -9.59
C ALA A 37 -38.70 13.74 -8.22
N GLN A 38 -39.35 14.49 -7.33
CA GLN A 38 -38.89 14.60 -5.94
C GLN A 38 -38.81 13.22 -5.29
N GLY A 39 -37.58 12.79 -5.00
CA GLY A 39 -37.30 11.59 -4.22
C GLY A 39 -37.28 11.88 -2.72
N VAL A 40 -36.28 11.34 -2.02
CA VAL A 40 -36.09 11.51 -0.56
C VAL A 40 -35.73 12.95 -0.18
N PHE A 41 -35.11 13.70 -1.08
CA PHE A 41 -34.66 15.07 -0.85
C PHE A 41 -35.33 16.04 -1.81
N GLY A 42 -35.91 17.10 -1.26
CA GLY A 42 -36.46 18.20 -2.03
C GLY A 42 -35.41 19.26 -2.37
N VAL A 43 -35.83 20.28 -3.11
CA VAL A 43 -34.99 21.43 -3.50
C VAL A 43 -34.44 22.18 -2.27
N SER A 44 -35.25 22.34 -1.21
CA SER A 44 -34.82 22.96 0.04
C SER A 44 -33.71 22.18 0.73
N ASP A 45 -33.81 20.85 0.73
CA ASP A 45 -32.84 19.97 1.37
C ASP A 45 -31.51 19.99 0.63
N MET A 46 -31.56 20.02 -0.70
CA MET A 46 -30.37 20.15 -1.54
C MET A 46 -29.64 21.47 -1.33
N LYS A 47 -30.35 22.59 -1.14
CA LYS A 47 -29.73 23.88 -0.78
C LYS A 47 -29.04 23.84 0.59
N ILE A 48 -29.62 23.11 1.55
CA ILE A 48 -28.99 22.89 2.86
C ILE A 48 -27.71 22.04 2.71
N ILE A 49 -27.77 20.99 1.88
CA ILE A 49 -26.64 20.11 1.59
C ILE A 49 -25.52 20.87 0.88
N GLU A 50 -25.83 21.75 -0.08
CA GLU A 50 -24.85 22.62 -0.73
C GLU A 50 -24.13 23.50 0.30
N TRP A 51 -24.86 24.18 1.19
CA TRP A 51 -24.25 25.00 2.24
C TRP A 51 -23.41 24.18 3.22
N LEU A 52 -23.88 23.00 3.64
CA LEU A 52 -23.12 22.07 4.46
C LEU A 52 -21.81 21.66 3.76
N PHE A 53 -21.86 21.39 2.45
CA PHE A 53 -20.70 21.06 1.65
C PHE A 53 -19.69 22.22 1.61
N LEU A 54 -20.15 23.45 1.36
CA LEU A 54 -19.30 24.64 1.32
C LEU A 54 -18.64 24.93 2.68
N ILE A 55 -19.39 24.83 3.78
CA ILE A 55 -18.91 25.03 5.15
C ILE A 55 -17.90 23.94 5.52
N SER A 56 -18.20 22.67 5.23
CA SER A 56 -17.30 21.54 5.46
C SER A 56 -15.98 21.69 4.70
N GLY A 57 -16.05 22.14 3.43
CA GLY A 57 -14.88 22.51 2.65
C GLY A 57 -14.05 23.60 3.31
N GLY A 58 -14.69 24.61 3.91
CA GLY A 58 -14.02 25.70 4.62
C GLY A 58 -13.37 25.23 5.92
N LEU A 59 -14.03 24.36 6.69
CA LEU A 59 -13.46 23.72 7.87
C LEU A 59 -12.20 22.92 7.52
N THR A 60 -12.19 22.23 6.37
CA THR A 60 -11.01 21.52 5.86
C THR A 60 -9.84 22.47 5.61
N VAL A 61 -10.10 23.61 4.95
CA VAL A 61 -9.09 24.66 4.74
C VAL A 61 -8.56 25.18 6.08
N ALA A 62 -9.45 25.49 7.03
CA ALA A 62 -9.08 26.04 8.33
C ALA A 62 -8.18 25.07 9.13
N TYR A 63 -8.52 23.79 9.14
CA TYR A 63 -7.72 22.75 9.79
C TYR A 63 -6.36 22.55 9.10
N MET A 64 -6.32 22.52 7.76
CA MET A 64 -5.06 22.41 7.03
C MET A 64 -4.15 23.63 7.24
N CYS A 65 -4.73 24.84 7.31
CA CYS A 65 -4.01 26.05 7.71
C CYS A 65 -3.47 25.92 9.14
N LYS A 66 -4.28 25.46 10.10
CA LYS A 66 -3.82 25.23 11.47
C LYS A 66 -2.62 24.30 11.52
N LEU A 67 -2.67 23.15 10.86
CA LEU A 67 -1.54 22.22 10.80
C LEU A 67 -0.30 22.87 10.18
N PHE A 68 -0.46 23.56 9.04
CA PHE A 68 0.67 24.17 8.36
C PHE A 68 1.35 25.24 9.22
N PHE A 69 0.58 26.16 9.79
CA PHE A 69 1.13 27.22 10.63
C PHE A 69 1.72 26.67 11.94
N ALA A 70 1.03 25.74 12.62
CA ALA A 70 1.50 25.20 13.89
C ALA A 70 2.77 24.35 13.75
N VAL A 71 2.94 23.64 12.62
CA VAL A 71 4.09 22.73 12.42
C VAL A 71 5.27 23.43 11.74
N PHE A 72 5.02 24.29 10.76
CA PHE A 72 6.09 24.83 9.89
C PHE A 72 6.39 26.31 10.08
N VAL A 73 5.46 27.10 10.64
CA VAL A 73 5.62 28.57 10.73
C VAL A 73 5.87 29.02 12.17
N GLU A 74 5.16 28.42 13.13
CA GLU A 74 5.31 28.75 14.54
C GLU A 74 6.58 28.12 15.13
N LYS A 75 7.30 28.90 15.95
CA LYS A 75 8.50 28.41 16.62
C LYS A 75 8.13 27.49 17.76
N ASN A 76 8.96 26.49 17.98
CA ASN A 76 8.82 25.60 19.13
C ASN A 76 8.95 26.40 20.44
N ASN A 77 8.12 26.07 21.43
CA ASN A 77 8.19 26.66 22.77
C ASN A 77 9.51 26.33 23.48
N ASP A 78 10.16 25.21 23.12
CA ASP A 78 11.51 24.89 23.60
C ASP A 78 12.59 25.43 22.66
N ALA A 79 13.33 26.44 23.13
CA ALA A 79 14.42 27.08 22.40
C ALA A 79 15.57 26.12 22.05
N LYS A 80 15.82 25.06 22.84
CA LYS A 80 16.86 24.07 22.55
C LYS A 80 16.44 23.17 21.39
N VAL A 81 15.18 22.75 21.38
CA VAL A 81 14.60 21.94 20.30
C VAL A 81 14.55 22.73 19.00
N GLN A 82 14.16 24.01 19.06
CA GLN A 82 14.17 24.88 17.88
C GLN A 82 15.58 25.00 17.27
N LYS A 83 16.61 25.26 18.09
CA LYS A 83 18.00 25.33 17.61
C LYS A 83 18.46 24.04 16.95
N LYS A 84 18.02 22.88 17.45
CA LYS A 84 18.29 21.58 16.84
C LYS A 84 17.65 21.48 15.44
N TYR A 85 16.39 21.90 15.30
CA TYR A 85 15.71 21.89 13.99
C TYR A 85 16.33 22.88 13.01
N ASP A 86 16.64 24.09 13.44
CA ASP A 86 17.30 25.10 12.62
C ASP A 86 18.68 24.59 12.13
N GLY A 87 19.43 23.90 12.99
CA GLY A 87 20.70 23.27 12.65
C GLY A 87 20.61 22.07 11.70
N MET A 88 19.41 21.51 11.48
CA MET A 88 19.17 20.44 10.50
C MET A 88 18.72 20.97 9.13
N SER A 89 18.55 22.29 8.98
CA SER A 89 18.21 22.91 7.70
C SER A 89 19.27 22.60 6.64
N GLY A 90 18.88 21.90 5.58
CA GLY A 90 19.74 21.50 4.46
C GLY A 90 20.23 20.05 4.44
N SER A 91 20.35 19.37 5.59
CA SER A 91 20.77 17.95 5.66
C SER A 91 19.70 17.01 6.21
N TYR A 92 18.48 17.50 6.46
CA TYR A 92 17.40 16.70 7.04
C TYR A 92 16.99 15.49 6.19
N MET A 93 17.15 15.56 4.86
CA MET A 93 16.67 14.52 3.96
C MET A 93 17.67 14.18 2.85
N LYS A 94 17.89 12.89 2.63
CA LYS A 94 18.69 12.39 1.48
C LYS A 94 17.99 12.74 0.17
N PRO A 95 18.72 12.97 -0.93
CA PRO A 95 18.14 13.34 -2.23
C PRO A 95 17.15 12.29 -2.75
N VAL A 96 17.38 11.00 -2.47
CA VAL A 96 16.46 9.92 -2.86
C VAL A 96 15.12 10.03 -2.14
N SER A 97 15.14 10.28 -0.82
CA SER A 97 13.91 10.48 -0.04
C SER A 97 13.19 11.77 -0.45
N ALA A 98 13.95 12.81 -0.81
CA ALA A 98 13.39 14.04 -1.35
C ALA A 98 12.67 13.79 -2.68
N ALA A 99 13.27 13.05 -3.60
CA ALA A 99 12.64 12.67 -4.86
C ALA A 99 11.40 11.78 -4.63
N ALA A 100 11.48 10.82 -3.72
CA ALA A 100 10.37 9.92 -3.38
C ALA A 100 9.14 10.66 -2.82
N LEU A 101 9.32 11.81 -2.15
CA LEU A 101 8.22 12.66 -1.70
C LEU A 101 7.81 13.72 -2.75
N ALA A 102 8.78 14.30 -3.45
CA ALA A 102 8.54 15.38 -4.39
C ALA A 102 7.79 14.90 -5.65
N VAL A 103 8.11 13.71 -6.17
CA VAL A 103 7.47 13.18 -7.39
C VAL A 103 5.96 12.95 -7.17
N PRO A 104 5.50 12.23 -6.13
CA PRO A 104 4.08 12.13 -5.85
C PRO A 104 3.45 13.48 -5.50
N ALA A 105 4.18 14.36 -4.77
CA ALA A 105 3.67 15.67 -4.43
C ALA A 105 3.43 16.56 -5.66
N ALA A 106 4.24 16.43 -6.70
CA ALA A 106 4.12 17.15 -7.98
C ALA A 106 3.00 16.60 -8.87
N LEU A 107 2.58 15.34 -8.68
CA LEU A 107 1.47 14.77 -9.41
C LEU A 107 0.14 15.49 -9.11
N PHE A 108 -0.08 15.88 -7.85
CA PHE A 108 -1.32 16.57 -7.43
C PHE A 108 -1.58 17.93 -8.11
N PRO A 109 -0.61 18.86 -8.24
CA PRO A 109 -0.81 20.07 -9.02
C PRO A 109 -0.89 19.76 -10.52
N LEU A 110 -0.12 18.80 -11.04
CA LEU A 110 -0.19 18.43 -12.47
C LEU A 110 -1.61 17.97 -12.84
N MET A 111 -2.22 17.14 -12.00
CA MET A 111 -3.60 16.70 -12.16
C MET A 111 -4.65 17.81 -11.99
N GLY A 112 -4.33 18.86 -11.23
CA GLY A 112 -5.22 20.00 -11.03
C GLY A 112 -5.13 21.05 -12.13
N ILE A 113 -3.96 21.21 -12.76
CA ILE A 113 -3.72 22.15 -13.86
C ILE A 113 -4.28 21.61 -15.18
N LEU A 114 -4.16 20.30 -15.41
CA LEU A 114 -4.61 19.62 -16.64
C LEU A 114 -5.71 18.59 -16.36
N PRO A 115 -6.86 19.00 -15.78
CA PRO A 115 -7.90 18.06 -15.35
C PRO A 115 -8.43 17.21 -16.51
N HIS A 116 -8.64 17.82 -17.68
CA HIS A 116 -9.12 17.12 -18.88
C HIS A 116 -8.21 16.00 -19.37
N GLN A 117 -6.91 16.08 -19.10
CA GLN A 117 -5.96 15.05 -19.55
C GLN A 117 -5.74 13.95 -18.51
N THR A 118 -6.04 14.22 -17.24
CA THR A 118 -5.76 13.30 -16.12
C THR A 118 -7.01 12.83 -15.39
N MET A 119 -7.84 13.75 -14.90
CA MET A 119 -8.99 13.45 -14.06
C MET A 119 -10.17 12.94 -14.89
N ASP A 120 -10.40 13.50 -16.08
CA ASP A 120 -11.44 13.01 -16.99
C ASP A 120 -11.15 11.57 -17.41
N LYS A 121 -9.89 11.24 -17.75
CA LYS A 121 -9.50 9.85 -18.04
C LYS A 121 -9.73 8.90 -16.88
N LEU A 122 -9.48 9.34 -15.65
CA LEU A 122 -9.76 8.54 -14.46
C LEU A 122 -11.26 8.37 -14.24
N ALA A 123 -12.06 9.41 -14.53
CA ALA A 123 -13.51 9.33 -14.50
C ALA A 123 -14.04 8.38 -15.58
N ASP A 124 -13.51 8.45 -16.80
CA ASP A 124 -13.86 7.57 -17.93
C ASP A 124 -13.61 6.10 -17.61
N MET A 125 -12.51 5.79 -16.92
CA MET A 125 -12.24 4.42 -16.43
C MET A 125 -13.30 3.92 -15.44
N GLY A 126 -13.93 4.83 -14.70
CA GLY A 126 -15.01 4.52 -13.74
C GLY A 126 -16.42 4.59 -14.33
N GLN A 127 -16.63 5.22 -15.49
CA GLN A 127 -17.96 5.40 -16.09
C GLN A 127 -18.65 4.06 -16.41
N GLY A 128 -17.89 3.10 -16.94
CA GLY A 128 -18.39 1.75 -17.22
C GLY A 128 -18.81 0.99 -15.97
N PHE A 129 -18.19 1.27 -14.81
CA PHE A 129 -18.60 0.72 -13.52
C PHE A 129 -19.89 1.38 -13.01
N CYS A 130 -20.09 2.67 -13.26
CA CYS A 130 -21.26 3.43 -12.83
C CYS A 130 -22.49 3.27 -13.75
N GLY A 131 -22.41 2.51 -14.84
CA GLY A 131 -23.53 2.28 -15.76
C GLY A 131 -23.99 3.52 -16.53
N LEU A 132 -23.13 4.53 -16.68
CA LEU A 132 -23.43 5.78 -17.37
C LEU A 132 -23.29 5.62 -18.90
N ALA A 133 -24.25 6.17 -19.66
CA ALA A 133 -24.19 6.20 -21.14
C ALA A 133 -23.11 7.19 -21.63
N GLU A 134 -22.53 6.89 -22.80
CA GLU A 134 -21.32 7.50 -23.42
C GLU A 134 -21.36 9.02 -23.72
N ASN A 135 -22.30 9.80 -23.18
CA ASN A 135 -22.35 11.25 -23.35
C ASN A 135 -22.20 12.00 -22.00
N PRO A 136 -21.00 12.00 -21.38
CA PRO A 136 -20.76 12.84 -20.23
C PRO A 136 -20.73 14.32 -20.67
N HIS A 137 -21.47 15.16 -19.95
CA HIS A 137 -21.31 16.60 -20.05
C HIS A 137 -19.87 16.97 -19.67
N THR A 138 -19.21 17.74 -20.53
CA THR A 138 -17.85 18.21 -20.25
C THR A 138 -17.90 19.21 -19.10
N VAL A 139 -17.35 18.82 -17.95
CA VAL A 139 -17.33 19.67 -16.76
C VAL A 139 -16.42 20.87 -16.98
N ALA A 140 -16.98 22.07 -16.87
CA ALA A 140 -16.23 23.31 -16.98
C ALA A 140 -15.56 23.63 -15.62
N TYR A 141 -14.47 22.93 -15.31
CA TYR A 141 -13.79 23.02 -14.01
C TYR A 141 -13.47 24.46 -13.58
N PHE A 142 -12.97 25.28 -14.51
CA PHE A 142 -12.58 26.68 -14.24
C PHE A 142 -13.66 27.71 -14.63
N SER A 143 -14.94 27.31 -14.64
CA SER A 143 -16.04 28.24 -14.84
C SER A 143 -16.16 29.24 -13.69
N LEU A 144 -16.73 30.41 -13.95
CA LEU A 144 -16.97 31.44 -12.93
C LEU A 144 -17.87 30.93 -11.79
N THR A 145 -18.83 30.06 -12.11
CA THR A 145 -19.73 29.43 -11.13
C THR A 145 -18.95 28.53 -10.17
N ASN A 146 -18.11 27.65 -10.70
CA ASN A 146 -17.32 26.69 -9.91
C ASN A 146 -16.21 27.37 -9.11
N LEU A 147 -15.58 28.41 -9.68
CA LEU A 147 -14.61 29.23 -8.96
C LEU A 147 -15.26 30.00 -7.80
N LYS A 148 -16.48 30.52 -7.98
CA LYS A 148 -17.20 31.22 -6.92
C LYS A 148 -17.49 30.29 -5.73
N GLY A 149 -17.97 29.07 -5.97
CA GLY A 149 -18.21 28.08 -4.92
C GLY A 149 -16.95 27.77 -4.11
N SER A 150 -15.84 27.49 -4.79
CA SER A 150 -14.54 27.25 -4.15
C SER A 150 -14.03 28.48 -3.37
N LEU A 151 -14.14 29.68 -3.93
CA LEU A 151 -13.75 30.92 -3.26
C LEU A 151 -14.56 31.16 -1.97
N ILE A 152 -15.86 30.88 -1.98
CA ILE A 152 -16.70 30.97 -0.77
C ILE A 152 -16.17 30.01 0.30
N SER A 153 -15.90 28.75 -0.07
CA SER A 153 -15.38 27.75 0.87
C SER A 153 -14.01 28.16 1.45
N ILE A 154 -13.10 28.65 0.61
CA ILE A 154 -11.78 29.17 1.03
C ILE A 154 -11.94 30.38 1.95
N ALA A 155 -12.83 31.31 1.64
CA ALA A 155 -13.10 32.49 2.47
C ALA A 155 -13.67 32.10 3.84
N ILE A 156 -14.61 31.15 3.90
CA ILE A 156 -15.13 30.58 5.15
C ILE A 156 -13.97 29.98 5.96
N GLY A 157 -13.12 29.17 5.31
CA GLY A 157 -11.98 28.55 5.99
C GLY A 157 -10.96 29.55 6.52
N ALA A 158 -10.64 30.59 5.76
CA ALA A 158 -9.76 31.67 6.20
C ALA A 158 -10.37 32.42 7.40
N LEU A 159 -11.67 32.73 7.35
CA LEU A 159 -12.39 33.40 8.44
C LEU A 159 -12.42 32.54 9.70
N ILE A 160 -12.75 31.24 9.59
CA ILE A 160 -12.73 30.30 10.72
C ILE A 160 -11.32 30.18 11.32
N TYR A 161 -10.28 30.12 10.48
CA TYR A 161 -8.91 30.06 10.97
C TYR A 161 -8.50 31.34 11.73
N LEU A 162 -8.78 32.51 11.16
CA LEU A 162 -8.40 33.79 11.77
C LEU A 162 -9.24 34.12 13.01
N LEU A 163 -10.52 33.79 13.02
CA LEU A 163 -11.38 34.07 14.16
C LEU A 163 -11.30 32.93 15.17
N LEU A 164 -11.72 31.71 14.85
CA LEU A 164 -11.83 30.64 15.83
C LEU A 164 -10.46 30.05 16.21
N VAL A 165 -9.62 29.70 15.23
CA VAL A 165 -8.34 29.03 15.56
C VAL A 165 -7.37 30.00 16.24
N ARG A 166 -7.19 31.19 15.66
CA ARG A 166 -6.21 32.18 16.16
C ARG A 166 -6.66 32.89 17.43
N THR A 167 -7.94 33.20 17.62
CA THR A 167 -8.39 33.93 18.83
C THR A 167 -8.88 33.01 19.96
N TRP A 168 -9.53 31.89 19.62
CA TRP A 168 -10.20 31.06 20.64
C TRP A 168 -9.40 29.82 21.04
N MET A 169 -8.68 29.17 20.10
CA MET A 169 -7.89 27.98 20.42
C MET A 169 -6.48 28.31 20.94
N LEU A 170 -5.92 29.45 20.56
CA LEU A 170 -4.57 29.89 20.97
C LEU A 170 -4.64 30.67 22.29
N LYS A 171 -3.97 30.16 23.33
CA LYS A 171 -3.86 30.84 24.62
C LYS A 171 -2.40 31.22 24.87
N LYS A 172 -2.18 32.49 25.22
CA LYS A 172 -0.90 32.97 25.76
C LYS A 172 -0.79 32.59 27.22
N GLN A 173 0.30 31.92 27.59
CA GLN A 173 0.63 31.61 28.97
C GLN A 173 1.35 32.80 29.65
N PRO A 174 1.37 32.84 31.00
CA PRO A 174 2.09 33.87 31.75
C PRO A 174 3.57 33.97 31.37
N ASP A 175 4.16 32.84 30.98
CA ASP A 175 5.57 32.70 30.62
C ASP A 175 5.89 33.23 29.21
N GLY A 176 4.92 33.86 28.53
CA GLY A 176 5.05 34.41 27.18
C GLY A 176 4.91 33.37 26.05
N THR A 177 4.74 32.09 26.37
CA THR A 177 4.55 31.01 25.38
C THR A 177 3.11 30.94 24.88
N THR A 178 2.93 30.49 23.64
CA THR A 178 1.61 30.26 23.02
C THR A 178 1.32 28.77 22.93
N VAL A 179 0.16 28.35 23.43
CA VAL A 179 -0.26 26.94 23.40
C VAL A 179 -1.67 26.80 22.81
N TYR A 180 -1.83 25.82 21.93
CA TYR A 180 -3.14 25.40 21.44
C TYR A 180 -3.88 24.60 22.51
N VAL A 181 -5.03 25.09 22.94
CA VAL A 181 -5.86 24.43 23.94
C VAL A 181 -6.85 23.50 23.24
N ASN A 182 -6.91 22.23 23.66
CA ASN A 182 -7.99 21.35 23.25
C ASN A 182 -9.28 21.77 23.97
N ARG A 183 -10.27 22.23 23.20
CA ARG A 183 -11.60 22.64 23.69
C ARG A 183 -12.67 21.60 23.37
N TRP A 184 -12.32 20.54 22.64
CA TRP A 184 -13.26 19.50 22.27
C TRP A 184 -13.59 18.62 23.48
N PRO A 185 -14.87 18.34 23.74
CA PRO A 185 -15.26 17.48 24.86
C PRO A 185 -14.75 16.06 24.62
N ARG A 186 -14.13 15.46 25.65
CA ARG A 186 -13.58 14.09 25.57
C ARG A 186 -14.63 13.03 25.22
N VAL A 187 -15.90 13.28 25.54
CA VAL A 187 -17.01 12.35 25.24
C VAL A 187 -17.27 12.24 23.74
N LEU A 188 -16.96 13.27 22.96
CA LEU A 188 -17.10 13.26 21.50
C LEU A 188 -15.78 12.92 20.80
N ASP A 189 -14.80 12.38 21.54
CA ASP A 189 -13.54 11.99 20.94
C ASP A 189 -13.71 10.67 20.17
N LEU A 190 -13.88 10.79 18.86
CA LEU A 190 -14.03 9.65 17.96
C LEU A 190 -12.82 8.73 18.02
N GLU A 191 -11.64 9.22 18.41
CA GLU A 191 -10.44 8.40 18.52
C GLU A 191 -10.67 7.25 19.51
N ASP A 192 -11.13 7.58 20.71
CA ASP A 192 -11.26 6.60 21.79
C ASP A 192 -12.48 5.69 21.62
N TYR A 193 -13.59 6.21 21.09
CA TYR A 193 -14.84 5.46 20.98
C TYR A 193 -15.05 4.73 19.65
N VAL A 194 -14.44 5.21 18.56
CA VAL A 194 -14.66 4.65 17.21
C VAL A 194 -13.36 4.12 16.62
N TYR A 195 -12.33 4.96 16.49
CA TYR A 195 -11.12 4.56 15.78
C TYR A 195 -10.31 3.50 16.53
N ARG A 196 -10.05 3.66 17.84
CA ARG A 196 -9.30 2.68 18.64
C ARG A 196 -9.97 1.31 18.66
N PRO A 197 -11.28 1.18 18.98
CA PRO A 197 -11.93 -0.13 18.96
C PRO A 197 -11.92 -0.76 17.57
N ILE A 198 -12.17 0.02 16.52
CA ILE A 198 -12.15 -0.53 15.15
C ILE A 198 -10.74 -0.97 14.77
N LEU A 199 -9.73 -0.12 14.95
CA LEU A 199 -8.36 -0.40 14.48
C LEU A 199 -7.59 -1.39 15.36
N LEU A 200 -7.82 -1.37 16.67
CA LEU A 200 -7.07 -2.22 17.61
C LEU A 200 -7.82 -3.50 17.97
N THR A 201 -9.15 -3.55 17.78
CA THR A 201 -9.96 -4.72 18.15
C THR A 201 -10.65 -5.33 16.94
N ALA A 202 -11.51 -4.58 16.23
CA ALA A 202 -12.31 -5.14 15.15
C ALA A 202 -11.46 -5.61 13.96
N VAL A 203 -10.56 -4.76 13.46
CA VAL A 203 -9.69 -5.08 12.32
C VAL A 203 -8.77 -6.26 12.65
N PRO A 204 -8.02 -6.29 13.78
CA PRO A 204 -7.21 -7.44 14.13
C PRO A 204 -8.02 -8.71 14.37
N ALA A 205 -9.24 -8.61 14.91
CA ALA A 205 -10.11 -9.77 15.08
C ALA A 205 -10.57 -10.34 13.73
N VAL A 206 -10.98 -9.49 12.79
CA VAL A 206 -11.40 -9.92 11.44
C VAL A 206 -10.20 -10.48 10.68
N CYS A 207 -9.08 -9.76 10.64
CA CYS A 207 -7.86 -10.23 9.98
C CYS A 207 -7.34 -11.52 10.63
N GLY A 208 -7.34 -11.61 11.96
CA GLY A 208 -6.96 -12.81 12.71
C GLY A 208 -7.88 -13.99 12.41
N GLY A 209 -9.19 -13.75 12.32
CA GLY A 209 -10.17 -14.76 11.92
C GLY A 209 -9.93 -15.29 10.51
N VAL A 210 -9.68 -14.40 9.55
CA VAL A 210 -9.33 -14.79 8.17
C VAL A 210 -8.01 -15.57 8.13
N CYS A 211 -6.98 -15.10 8.83
CA CYS A 211 -5.70 -15.80 8.93
C CYS A 211 -5.86 -17.19 9.56
N MET A 212 -6.68 -17.33 10.62
CA MET A 212 -6.93 -18.62 11.26
C MET A 212 -7.60 -19.62 10.30
N VAL A 213 -8.53 -19.16 9.46
CA VAL A 213 -9.15 -20.02 8.43
C VAL A 213 -8.11 -20.45 7.40
N LEU A 214 -7.25 -19.53 6.95
CA LEU A 214 -6.18 -19.84 6.01
C LEU A 214 -5.15 -20.81 6.61
N ASP A 215 -4.73 -20.62 7.85
CA ASP A 215 -3.79 -21.49 8.55
C ASP A 215 -4.36 -22.91 8.70
N ASN A 216 -5.64 -23.03 9.08
CA ASN A 216 -6.31 -24.33 9.17
C ASN A 216 -6.42 -25.03 7.80
N ALA A 217 -6.63 -24.28 6.72
CA ALA A 217 -6.67 -24.84 5.37
C ALA A 217 -5.28 -25.32 4.92
N VAL A 218 -4.23 -24.56 5.22
CA VAL A 218 -2.84 -24.93 4.94
C VAL A 218 -2.44 -26.17 5.74
N ASP A 219 -2.80 -26.26 7.02
CA ASP A 219 -2.54 -27.41 7.87
C ASP A 219 -3.25 -28.68 7.36
N LEU A 220 -4.49 -28.56 6.89
CA LEU A 220 -5.22 -29.68 6.28
C LEU A 220 -4.52 -30.16 5.01
N LEU A 221 -4.14 -29.25 4.13
CA LEU A 221 -3.40 -29.57 2.90
C LEU A 221 -2.04 -30.22 3.22
N ALA A 222 -1.31 -29.70 4.20
CA ALA A 222 -0.02 -30.24 4.63
C ALA A 222 -0.13 -31.65 5.21
N LYS A 223 -1.26 -32.03 5.79
CA LYS A 223 -1.54 -33.41 6.26
C LYS A 223 -1.97 -34.34 5.13
N LEU A 224 -2.72 -33.84 4.15
CA LEU A 224 -3.22 -34.65 3.03
C LEU A 224 -2.13 -34.95 1.99
N LEU A 225 -1.24 -33.99 1.71
CA LEU A 225 -0.22 -34.11 0.66
C LEU A 225 0.75 -35.29 0.86
N PRO A 226 1.28 -35.57 2.06
CA PRO A 226 2.16 -36.71 2.30
C PRO A 226 1.42 -38.05 2.22
N ILE A 227 0.14 -38.08 2.62
CA ILE A 227 -0.68 -39.30 2.51
C ILE A 227 -0.89 -39.63 1.04
N ALA A 228 -1.28 -38.65 0.22
CA ALA A 228 -1.40 -38.83 -1.22
C ALA A 228 -0.06 -39.29 -1.85
N GLY A 229 1.04 -38.61 -1.51
CA GLY A 229 2.37 -39.00 -1.99
C GLY A 229 2.81 -40.40 -1.52
N SER A 230 2.43 -40.83 -0.31
CA SER A 230 2.73 -42.17 0.18
C SER A 230 1.95 -43.27 -0.54
N VAL A 231 0.71 -43.00 -0.93
CA VAL A 231 -0.12 -43.93 -1.71
C VAL A 231 0.45 -44.09 -3.12
N GLU A 232 0.86 -42.99 -3.74
CA GLU A 232 1.53 -43.03 -5.06
C GLU A 232 2.87 -43.77 -4.99
N ALA A 233 3.73 -43.42 -4.02
CA ALA A 233 5.01 -44.09 -3.83
C ALA A 233 4.84 -45.59 -3.58
N GLY A 234 3.90 -45.99 -2.72
CA GLY A 234 3.63 -47.41 -2.45
C GLY A 234 3.13 -48.18 -3.68
N PHE A 235 2.35 -47.54 -4.57
CA PHE A 235 1.92 -48.14 -5.83
C PHE A 235 3.12 -48.37 -6.77
N PHE A 236 4.00 -47.38 -6.90
CA PHE A 236 5.21 -47.51 -7.72
C PHE A 236 6.21 -48.51 -7.14
N ASP A 237 6.38 -48.58 -5.82
CA ASP A 237 7.23 -49.58 -5.16
C ASP A 237 6.73 -51.00 -5.43
N THR A 238 5.42 -51.23 -5.31
CA THR A 238 4.84 -52.57 -5.57
C THR A 238 5.07 -53.02 -7.02
N ILE A 239 4.95 -52.10 -7.98
CA ILE A 239 5.26 -52.38 -9.39
C ILE A 239 6.75 -52.64 -9.58
N THR A 240 7.60 -51.80 -8.98
CA THR A 240 9.06 -51.90 -9.10
C THR A 240 9.57 -53.20 -8.50
N ASP A 241 9.09 -53.59 -7.32
CA ASP A 241 9.41 -54.86 -6.68
C ASP A 241 8.95 -56.05 -7.53
N SER A 242 7.75 -55.99 -8.12
CA SER A 242 7.26 -57.03 -9.02
C SER A 242 8.15 -57.18 -10.27
N VAL A 243 8.60 -56.06 -10.83
CA VAL A 243 9.52 -56.01 -11.98
C VAL A 243 10.91 -56.49 -11.59
N ILE A 244 11.44 -56.11 -10.42
CA ILE A 244 12.73 -56.56 -9.90
C ILE A 244 12.71 -58.05 -9.61
N VAL A 245 11.65 -58.59 -8.99
CA VAL A 245 11.51 -60.03 -8.74
C VAL A 245 11.43 -60.78 -10.07
N PHE A 246 10.71 -60.24 -11.05
CA PHE A 246 10.66 -60.80 -12.40
C PHE A 246 12.03 -60.79 -13.07
N LEU A 247 12.76 -59.66 -13.05
CA LEU A 247 14.11 -59.54 -13.62
C LEU A 247 15.14 -60.41 -12.90
N ARG A 248 15.07 -60.52 -11.58
CA ARG A 248 15.92 -61.39 -10.75
C ARG A 248 15.68 -62.87 -11.06
N LYS A 249 14.42 -63.27 -11.29
CA LYS A 249 14.10 -64.65 -11.68
C LYS A 249 14.51 -64.99 -13.10
N THR A 250 14.68 -64.00 -13.97
CA THR A 250 14.78 -64.22 -15.42
C THR A 250 16.16 -63.89 -16.00
N ILE A 251 16.86 -62.84 -15.53
CA ILE A 251 18.04 -62.27 -16.23
C ILE A 251 19.26 -62.03 -15.32
N TYR A 252 19.12 -61.56 -14.07
CA TYR A 252 20.27 -61.15 -13.24
C TYR A 252 20.35 -61.90 -11.90
N GLN A 253 21.40 -62.70 -11.72
CA GLN A 253 21.76 -63.35 -10.46
C GLN A 253 22.80 -62.47 -9.72
N ASP A 254 22.54 -62.16 -8.45
CA ASP A 254 23.16 -61.04 -7.71
C ASP A 254 24.70 -61.11 -7.55
N SER A 255 25.34 -59.93 -7.61
CA SER A 255 26.69 -59.65 -7.10
C SER A 255 26.63 -58.46 -6.11
N PRO A 256 27.50 -58.39 -5.09
CA PRO A 256 27.34 -57.49 -3.94
C PRO A 256 27.62 -56.01 -4.25
N GLN A 257 26.84 -55.11 -3.63
CA GLN A 257 26.84 -53.65 -3.82
C GLN A 257 28.01 -52.94 -3.08
N PRO A 258 28.64 -51.90 -3.67
CA PRO A 258 29.61 -51.03 -2.98
C PRO A 258 28.94 -49.87 -2.21
N HIS A 259 29.62 -49.42 -1.15
CA HIS A 259 29.21 -48.42 -0.14
C HIS A 259 28.88 -47.02 -0.68
N GLU A 260 27.96 -46.34 0.03
CA GLU A 260 27.51 -44.96 -0.19
C GLU A 260 28.53 -43.93 0.33
N LEU A 261 28.58 -42.74 -0.32
CA LEU A 261 29.46 -41.62 0.05
C LEU A 261 28.73 -40.63 0.99
N GLU A 262 29.37 -40.32 2.11
CA GLU A 262 28.90 -39.39 3.16
C GLU A 262 29.06 -37.91 2.75
N GLU A 263 28.17 -37.41 1.89
CA GLU A 263 27.82 -35.97 1.70
C GLU A 263 28.17 -35.33 0.33
N GLY A 264 27.18 -34.61 -0.22
CA GLY A 264 27.27 -33.80 -1.45
C GLY A 264 26.81 -34.52 -2.73
N ASN A 265 26.35 -33.75 -3.73
CA ASN A 265 25.97 -34.29 -5.04
C ASN A 265 27.22 -34.42 -5.96
N ALA A 266 27.22 -35.39 -6.88
CA ALA A 266 28.41 -35.76 -7.68
C ALA A 266 29.02 -34.58 -8.47
N LEU A 267 28.17 -33.65 -8.93
CA LEU A 267 28.59 -32.48 -9.73
C LEU A 267 29.41 -31.46 -8.92
N THR A 268 29.07 -31.22 -7.67
CA THR A 268 29.79 -30.27 -6.80
C THR A 268 31.20 -30.74 -6.48
N HIS A 269 31.40 -32.06 -6.29
CA HIS A 269 32.72 -32.64 -6.08
C HIS A 269 33.61 -32.58 -7.33
N VAL A 270 33.04 -32.82 -8.52
CA VAL A 270 33.78 -32.74 -9.78
C VAL A 270 34.26 -31.31 -10.03
N CYS A 271 33.39 -30.31 -9.84
CA CYS A 271 33.74 -28.91 -9.98
C CYS A 271 34.81 -28.46 -8.95
N GLY A 272 34.67 -28.88 -7.69
CA GLY A 272 35.65 -28.58 -6.65
C GLY A 272 37.05 -29.12 -6.94
N ARG A 273 37.16 -30.37 -7.42
CA ARG A 273 38.45 -30.96 -7.85
C ARG A 273 39.09 -30.24 -9.03
N ILE A 274 38.31 -29.80 -10.02
CA ILE A 274 38.84 -29.08 -11.19
C ILE A 274 39.44 -27.74 -10.77
N VAL A 275 38.74 -27.00 -9.90
CA VAL A 275 39.20 -25.70 -9.40
C VAL A 275 40.44 -25.86 -8.51
N ASN A 276 40.48 -26.86 -7.62
CA ASN A 276 41.66 -27.12 -6.81
C ASN A 276 42.89 -27.50 -7.66
N ARG A 277 42.71 -28.24 -8.77
CA ARG A 277 43.79 -28.53 -9.72
C ARG A 277 44.27 -27.28 -10.48
N ALA A 278 43.37 -26.39 -10.87
CA ALA A 278 43.72 -25.12 -11.52
C ALA A 278 44.48 -24.17 -10.58
N VAL A 279 44.07 -24.09 -9.30
CA VAL A 279 44.75 -23.30 -8.27
C VAL A 279 46.13 -23.87 -7.95
N ALA A 280 46.28 -25.20 -7.92
CA ALA A 280 47.59 -25.86 -7.75
C ALA A 280 48.54 -25.55 -8.93
N LEU A 281 48.04 -25.56 -10.17
CA LEU A 281 48.81 -25.19 -11.37
C LEU A 281 49.22 -23.70 -11.36
N LEU A 282 48.33 -22.80 -10.95
CA LEU A 282 48.60 -21.36 -10.85
C LEU A 282 49.58 -21.00 -9.71
N ASN A 283 49.53 -21.73 -8.59
CA ASN A 283 50.51 -21.61 -7.50
C ASN A 283 51.92 -22.06 -7.93
N LEU A 284 52.03 -23.02 -8.85
CA LEU A 284 53.31 -23.51 -9.37
C LEU A 284 53.92 -22.60 -10.46
N THR A 285 53.08 -21.94 -11.26
CA THR A 285 53.51 -21.13 -12.41
C THR A 285 53.63 -19.64 -12.09
N ILE A 286 52.61 -18.99 -11.51
CA ILE A 286 52.54 -17.51 -11.42
C ILE A 286 52.60 -17.00 -9.97
N TRP A 287 52.07 -17.72 -8.98
CA TRP A 287 51.97 -17.25 -7.58
C TRP A 287 53.05 -17.81 -6.63
N ARG A 288 54.26 -18.08 -7.11
CA ARG A 288 55.35 -18.64 -6.29
C ARG A 288 55.74 -17.81 -5.05
N ARG A 289 55.57 -16.48 -5.08
CA ARG A 289 55.93 -15.62 -3.93
C ARG A 289 54.83 -15.50 -2.86
N HIS A 290 53.56 -15.79 -3.17
CA HIS A 290 52.45 -15.77 -2.21
C HIS A 290 51.42 -16.88 -2.54
N PRO A 291 51.65 -18.13 -2.10
CA PRO A 291 50.75 -19.25 -2.39
C PRO A 291 49.42 -19.10 -1.65
N LYS A 292 48.31 -19.19 -2.38
CA LYS A 292 46.96 -19.23 -1.79
C LYS A 292 46.61 -20.68 -1.42
N LYS A 293 46.46 -20.95 -0.13
CA LYS A 293 45.88 -22.18 0.42
C LYS A 293 44.43 -21.93 0.84
N LYS A 294 43.49 -22.00 -0.10
CA LYS A 294 42.07 -21.97 0.22
C LYS A 294 41.42 -23.16 -0.46
N ASP A 295 40.68 -23.96 0.31
CA ASP A 295 40.05 -25.18 -0.20
C ASP A 295 38.69 -24.82 -0.82
N TYR A 296 38.59 -24.97 -2.14
CA TYR A 296 37.44 -24.48 -2.90
C TYR A 296 36.26 -25.46 -2.88
N GLU A 297 36.47 -26.74 -2.56
CA GLU A 297 35.39 -27.75 -2.42
C GLU A 297 34.36 -27.33 -1.36
N HIS A 298 34.83 -27.01 -0.15
CA HIS A 298 33.98 -26.54 0.94
C HIS A 298 33.32 -25.18 0.64
N THR A 299 34.01 -24.32 -0.12
CA THR A 299 33.47 -22.99 -0.49
C THR A 299 32.33 -23.11 -1.50
N PHE A 300 32.43 -24.03 -2.46
CA PHE A 300 31.35 -24.28 -3.44
C PHE A 300 30.17 -25.02 -2.82
N ALA A 301 30.41 -25.96 -1.89
CA ALA A 301 29.35 -26.62 -1.13
C ALA A 301 28.51 -25.60 -0.33
N LEU A 302 29.18 -24.71 0.43
CA LEU A 302 28.53 -23.62 1.16
C LEU A 302 27.82 -22.61 0.24
N ALA A 303 28.35 -22.33 -0.94
CA ALA A 303 27.72 -21.43 -1.91
C ALA A 303 26.44 -22.03 -2.51
N TYR A 304 26.42 -23.33 -2.76
CA TYR A 304 25.23 -24.05 -3.26
C TYR A 304 24.15 -24.13 -2.18
N GLU A 305 24.54 -24.39 -0.93
CA GLU A 305 23.63 -24.40 0.22
C GLU A 305 23.03 -23.00 0.46
N SER A 306 23.85 -21.95 0.42
CA SER A 306 23.40 -20.54 0.47
C SER A 306 22.44 -20.18 -0.67
N PHE A 307 22.69 -20.67 -1.88
CA PHE A 307 21.81 -20.40 -3.03
C PHE A 307 20.46 -21.12 -2.89
N LYS A 308 20.46 -22.34 -2.35
CA LYS A 308 19.25 -23.12 -2.06
C LYS A 308 18.41 -22.47 -0.96
N GLU A 309 19.04 -21.99 0.11
CA GLU A 309 18.36 -21.26 1.19
C GLU A 309 17.76 -19.93 0.69
N ASN A 310 18.54 -19.13 -0.06
CA ASN A 310 18.04 -17.85 -0.61
C ASN A 310 16.90 -18.04 -1.61
N THR A 311 16.98 -19.04 -2.49
CA THR A 311 15.92 -19.33 -3.47
C THR A 311 14.65 -19.85 -2.77
N GLY A 312 14.80 -20.64 -1.69
CA GLY A 312 13.69 -21.07 -0.84
C GLY A 312 12.98 -19.91 -0.12
N ILE A 313 13.73 -18.92 0.37
CA ILE A 313 13.17 -17.71 1.00
C ILE A 313 12.45 -16.84 -0.04
N ILE A 314 13.04 -16.65 -1.22
CA ILE A 314 12.42 -15.91 -2.33
C ILE A 314 11.12 -16.59 -2.77
N GLY A 315 11.12 -17.92 -2.95
CA GLY A 315 9.93 -18.70 -3.31
C GLY A 315 8.78 -18.58 -2.29
N ARG A 316 9.09 -18.60 -0.98
CA ARG A 316 8.10 -18.38 0.09
C ARG A 316 7.54 -16.96 0.10
N SER A 317 8.37 -15.94 -0.17
CA SER A 317 7.92 -14.54 -0.25
C SER A 317 7.08 -14.22 -1.50
N LEU A 318 7.39 -14.85 -2.63
CA LEU A 318 6.67 -14.66 -3.89
C LEU A 318 5.32 -15.39 -3.86
N SER A 319 5.28 -16.59 -3.26
CA SER A 319 4.01 -17.30 -2.99
C SER A 319 3.10 -16.51 -2.06
N TYR A 320 3.64 -15.90 -1.00
CA TYR A 320 2.87 -15.03 -0.10
C TYR A 320 2.30 -13.79 -0.82
N GLY A 321 3.09 -13.16 -1.70
CA GLY A 321 2.62 -12.05 -2.52
C GLY A 321 1.52 -12.44 -3.51
N LEU A 322 1.62 -13.63 -4.12
CA LEU A 322 0.62 -14.15 -5.05
C LEU A 322 -0.69 -14.53 -4.34
N ILE A 323 -0.60 -15.11 -3.13
CA ILE A 323 -1.75 -15.44 -2.29
C ILE A 323 -2.50 -14.17 -1.86
N LEU A 324 -1.78 -13.12 -1.44
CA LEU A 324 -2.39 -11.82 -1.12
C LEU A 324 -3.06 -11.17 -2.33
N PHE A 325 -2.45 -11.29 -3.52
CA PHE A 325 -3.04 -10.80 -4.77
C PHE A 325 -4.33 -11.56 -5.14
N CYS A 326 -4.33 -12.90 -5.04
CA CYS A 326 -5.52 -13.72 -5.27
C CYS A 326 -6.63 -13.46 -4.25
N LEU A 327 -6.30 -13.25 -2.97
CA LEU A 327 -7.26 -12.85 -1.94
C LEU A 327 -7.89 -11.49 -2.24
N GLY A 328 -7.10 -10.52 -2.70
CA GLY A 328 -7.58 -9.22 -3.16
C GLY A 328 -8.57 -9.36 -4.34
N LEU A 329 -8.22 -10.17 -5.34
CA LEU A 329 -9.09 -10.44 -6.49
C LEU A 329 -10.40 -11.13 -6.10
N CYS A 330 -10.35 -12.15 -5.24
CA CYS A 330 -11.55 -12.81 -4.74
C CYS A 330 -12.45 -11.85 -3.93
N GLY A 331 -11.86 -10.99 -3.09
CA GLY A 331 -12.61 -9.97 -2.36
C GLY A 331 -13.33 -8.99 -3.29
N THR A 332 -12.65 -8.55 -4.37
CA THR A 332 -13.28 -7.69 -5.38
C THR A 332 -14.40 -8.40 -6.14
N LEU A 333 -14.22 -9.67 -6.51
CA LEU A 333 -15.25 -10.47 -7.20
C LEU A 333 -16.49 -10.69 -6.34
N ILE A 334 -16.32 -11.00 -5.05
CA ILE A 334 -17.44 -11.19 -4.11
C ILE A 334 -18.19 -9.88 -3.90
N TYR A 335 -17.47 -8.76 -3.73
CA TYR A 335 -18.09 -7.44 -3.64
C TYR A 335 -18.93 -7.12 -4.87
N LEU A 336 -18.40 -7.38 -6.07
CA LEU A 336 -19.11 -7.18 -7.32
C LEU A 336 -20.33 -8.09 -7.45
N LEU A 337 -20.22 -9.36 -7.06
CA LEU A 337 -21.32 -10.33 -7.14
C LEU A 337 -22.47 -9.96 -6.18
N ILE A 338 -22.14 -9.50 -4.96
CA ILE A 338 -23.12 -8.98 -3.99
C ILE A 338 -23.76 -7.70 -4.51
N SER A 339 -22.98 -6.80 -5.10
CA SER A 339 -23.48 -5.55 -5.69
C SER A 339 -24.35 -5.76 -6.95
N LEU A 340 -24.24 -6.91 -7.62
CA LEU A 340 -25.05 -7.27 -8.79
C LEU A 340 -26.36 -7.97 -8.41
N LEU A 341 -26.42 -8.57 -7.22
CA LEU A 341 -27.58 -9.30 -6.70
C LEU A 341 -28.53 -8.43 -5.86
N LEU A 342 -28.10 -7.20 -5.54
CA LEU A 342 -28.85 -6.13 -4.86
C LEU A 342 -29.34 -5.11 -5.89
#